data_AF-H1D1M8-F1
#
_entry.id   AF-H1D1M8-F1
#
_cell.length_a   1.000
_cell.length_b   1.000
_cell.length_c   1.000
_cell.angle_alpha   90.00
_cell.angle_beta   90.00
_cell.angle_gamma   90.00
#
_symmetry.space_group_name_H-M   'P 1'
#
loop_
_entity.id
_entity.type
_entity.pdbx_description
1 polymer ?
#
loop_
_entity_poly.entity_id
_entity_poly.type
_entity_poly.pdbx_seq_one_letter_code
_entity_poly.pdbx_strand_id
1 'polypeptide(L)'
;MTELKGTSLDILKENLEKMKQDFPEAFEEGKINFDILRQILGGYVDDAREKYQFTWNGKGKALHISQTPSMGTLRPCHEKSKNWDSTENLYIEGDNLEVLKILQRSYHRAIKMIYIVIWSQLTQRQSGSPFEAWMAHTKIA
;
A
#
# COMPACT_ATOMS: atom_id res chain seq x y z
N MET A 1 -29.82 -3.80 25.51
CA MET A 1 -30.63 -2.59 25.24
C MET A 1 -29.70 -1.51 24.74
N THR A 2 -29.76 -1.19 23.46
CA THR A 2 -29.00 -0.09 22.86
C THR A 2 -29.80 1.19 23.08
N GLU A 3 -29.26 2.14 23.85
CA GLU A 3 -29.91 3.43 24.06
C GLU A 3 -30.07 4.16 22.72
N LEU A 4 -31.31 4.32 22.27
CA LEU A 4 -31.65 5.09 21.07
C LEU A 4 -31.59 6.58 21.42
N LYS A 5 -30.46 7.24 21.12
CA LYS A 5 -30.35 8.69 21.19
C LYS A 5 -31.29 9.30 20.14
N GLY A 6 -32.33 10.00 20.59
CA GLY A 6 -33.34 10.68 19.75
C GLY A 6 -32.83 11.91 19.01
N THR A 7 -31.62 11.84 18.46
CA THR A 7 -31.00 12.90 17.67
C THR A 7 -30.92 12.47 16.22
N SER A 8 -31.24 13.38 15.29
CA SER A 8 -31.09 13.18 13.85
C SER A 8 -29.66 12.76 13.50
N LEU A 9 -29.51 12.01 12.40
CA LEU A 9 -28.21 11.56 11.88
C LEU A 9 -27.20 12.71 11.84
N ASP A 10 -26.06 12.52 12.51
CA ASP A 10 -24.92 13.44 12.45
C ASP A 10 -24.12 13.15 11.16
N ILE A 11 -24.65 13.65 10.06
CA ILE A 11 -24.08 13.50 8.71
C ILE A 11 -22.64 14.04 8.68
N LEU A 12 -22.34 15.07 9.48
CA LEU A 12 -21.02 15.68 9.55
C LEU A 12 -20.01 14.71 10.17
N LYS A 13 -20.38 14.04 11.26
CA LYS A 13 -19.56 13.02 11.89
C LYS A 13 -19.35 11.80 10.98
N GLU A 14 -20.38 11.34 10.29
CA GLU A 14 -20.28 10.22 9.35
C GLU A 14 -19.35 10.54 8.16
N ASN A 15 -19.44 11.77 7.63
CA ASN A 15 -18.56 12.21 6.54
C ASN A 15 -17.10 12.34 7.01
N LEU A 16 -16.87 12.81 8.23
CA LEU A 16 -15.53 12.85 8.83
C LEU A 16 -14.95 11.45 9.02
N GLU A 17 -15.75 10.49 9.47
CA GLU A 17 -15.31 9.08 9.61
C GLU A 17 -14.94 8.46 8.27
N LYS A 18 -15.75 8.68 7.21
CA LYS A 18 -15.44 8.23 5.84
C LYS A 18 -14.16 8.88 5.32
N MET A 19 -14.02 10.20 5.47
CA MET A 19 -12.80 10.90 5.06
C MET A 19 -11.57 10.40 5.80
N LYS A 20 -11.68 10.09 7.10
CA LYS A 20 -10.58 9.56 7.89
C LYS A 20 -10.21 8.14 7.48
N GLN A 21 -11.19 7.35 7.04
CA GLN A 21 -10.96 6.00 6.54
C GLN A 21 -10.24 6.01 5.18
N ASP A 22 -10.58 6.95 4.30
CA ASP A 22 -10.04 6.99 2.94
C ASP A 22 -8.76 7.83 2.82
N PHE A 23 -8.62 8.90 3.62
CA PHE A 23 -7.48 9.83 3.61
C PHE A 23 -6.93 10.06 5.03
N PRO A 24 -6.44 9.02 5.72
CA PRO A 24 -5.94 9.17 7.10
C PRO A 24 -4.78 10.17 7.20
N GLU A 25 -3.98 10.28 6.14
CA GLU A 25 -2.85 11.21 6.02
C GLU A 25 -3.26 12.69 5.99
N ALA A 26 -4.51 12.98 5.62
CA ALA A 26 -5.05 14.34 5.65
C ALA A 26 -5.54 14.77 7.05
N PHE A 27 -5.45 13.93 8.07
CA PHE A 27 -5.90 14.24 9.44
C PHE A 27 -4.72 14.39 10.40
N GLU A 28 -4.71 15.50 11.14
CA GLU A 28 -3.71 15.83 12.14
C GLU A 28 -4.42 16.22 13.45
N GLU A 29 -4.11 15.52 14.55
CA GLU A 29 -4.73 15.74 15.87
C GLU A 29 -6.29 15.75 15.85
N GLY A 30 -6.90 15.03 14.91
CA GLY A 30 -8.36 14.97 14.76
C GLY A 30 -8.99 16.10 13.94
N LYS A 31 -8.18 16.98 13.32
CA LYS A 31 -8.63 18.02 12.38
C LYS A 31 -8.14 17.70 10.96
N ILE A 32 -8.90 18.14 9.96
CA ILE A 32 -8.51 17.98 8.54
C ILE A 32 -7.47 19.04 8.18
N ASN A 33 -6.35 18.58 7.63
CA ASN A 33 -5.31 19.40 7.04
C ASN A 33 -5.58 19.52 5.53
N PHE A 34 -6.24 20.63 5.15
CA PHE A 34 -6.65 20.88 3.76
C PHE A 34 -5.48 21.00 2.78
N ASP A 35 -4.29 21.33 3.25
CA ASP A 35 -3.10 21.43 2.40
C ASP A 35 -2.62 20.04 1.97
N ILE A 36 -2.56 19.10 2.93
CA ILE A 36 -2.23 17.69 2.64
C ILE A 36 -3.32 17.06 1.79
N LEU A 37 -4.59 17.33 2.10
CA LEU A 37 -5.71 16.87 1.28
C LEU A 37 -5.59 17.37 -0.16
N ARG A 38 -5.26 18.65 -0.35
CA ARG A 38 -5.02 19.23 -1.68
C ARG A 38 -3.85 18.55 -2.39
N GLN A 39 -2.73 18.29 -1.70
CA GLN A 39 -1.59 17.57 -2.28
C GLN A 39 -1.96 16.14 -2.72
N ILE A 40 -2.69 15.38 -1.88
CA ILE A 40 -3.17 14.03 -2.21
C ILE A 40 -4.10 14.08 -3.43
N LEU A 41 -4.94 15.11 -3.52
CA LEU A 41 -5.85 15.33 -4.65
C LEU A 41 -5.16 15.98 -5.87
N GLY A 42 -3.83 16.17 -5.85
CA GLY A 42 -3.04 16.65 -6.99
C GLY A 42 -2.96 18.18 -7.15
N GLY A 43 -3.42 18.95 -6.17
CA GLY A 43 -3.28 20.41 -6.11
C GLY A 43 -1.91 20.86 -5.58
N TYR A 44 -1.34 21.89 -6.19
CA TYR A 44 -0.12 22.56 -5.70
C TYR A 44 -0.43 23.41 -4.47
N VAL A 45 0.36 23.31 -3.40
CA VAL A 45 0.23 24.12 -2.19
C VAL A 45 1.60 24.70 -1.81
N ASP A 46 1.62 26.01 -1.51
CA ASP A 46 2.82 26.76 -1.13
C ASP A 46 3.10 26.59 0.38
N ASP A 47 4.36 26.33 0.74
CA ASP A 47 4.76 25.56 1.93
C ASP A 47 5.19 26.46 3.12
N ALA A 48 4.42 27.51 3.41
CA ALA A 48 4.89 28.60 4.27
C ALA A 48 4.63 28.46 5.79
N ARG A 49 4.25 27.28 6.31
CA ARG A 49 4.11 27.08 7.77
C ARG A 49 4.60 25.70 8.17
N GLU A 50 5.64 25.67 9.00
CA GLU A 50 6.23 24.47 9.59
C GLU A 50 5.17 23.59 10.24
N LYS A 51 4.85 22.49 9.56
CA LYS A 51 4.11 21.35 10.10
C LYS A 51 5.12 20.24 10.30
N TYR A 52 5.05 19.53 11.43
CA TYR A 52 5.98 18.42 11.73
C TYR A 52 5.78 17.31 10.71
N GLN A 53 6.55 17.35 9.64
CA GLN A 53 6.52 16.38 8.56
C GLN A 53 7.91 15.77 8.43
N PHE A 54 7.98 14.44 8.37
CA PHE A 54 9.22 13.78 7.96
C PHE A 54 9.47 14.11 6.49
N THR A 55 10.45 14.97 6.21
CA THR A 55 10.86 15.38 4.87
C THR A 55 12.22 14.78 4.55
N TRP A 56 12.36 14.26 3.33
CA TRP A 56 13.61 13.72 2.83
C TRP A 56 13.71 13.97 1.32
N ASN A 57 14.94 14.00 0.81
CA ASN A 57 15.16 14.20 -0.62
C ASN A 57 14.48 13.07 -1.42
N GLY A 58 13.66 13.44 -2.40
CA GLY A 58 12.92 12.49 -3.24
C GLY A 58 11.54 12.07 -2.70
N LYS A 59 11.08 12.57 -1.55
CA LYS A 59 9.73 12.30 -1.02
C LYS A 59 8.62 12.58 -2.03
N GLY A 60 8.61 13.77 -2.62
CA GLY A 60 7.60 14.15 -3.62
C GLY A 60 7.65 13.27 -4.87
N LYS A 61 8.85 12.89 -5.32
CA LYS A 61 9.03 11.97 -6.45
C LYS A 61 8.49 10.57 -6.13
N ALA A 62 8.73 10.06 -4.92
CA ALA A 62 8.22 8.77 -4.47
C ALA A 62 6.68 8.76 -4.44
N LEU A 63 6.06 9.83 -3.94
CA LEU A 63 4.60 10.00 -3.97
C LEU A 63 4.06 10.05 -5.41
N HIS A 64 4.73 10.78 -6.29
CA HIS A 64 4.31 10.85 -7.69
C HIS A 64 4.35 9.47 -8.37
N ILE A 65 5.44 8.71 -8.16
CA ILE A 65 5.58 7.36 -8.75
C ILE A 65 4.53 6.40 -8.20
N SER A 66 4.15 6.48 -6.92
CA SER A 66 3.10 5.62 -6.36
C SER A 66 1.72 5.92 -6.96
N GLN A 67 1.46 7.18 -7.33
CA GLN A 67 0.21 7.62 -7.95
C GLN A 67 0.15 7.36 -9.46
N THR A 68 1.29 7.19 -10.14
CA THR A 68 1.31 6.89 -11.58
C THR A 68 0.62 5.53 -11.85
N PRO A 69 -0.40 5.47 -12.72
CA PRO A 69 -1.03 4.21 -13.12
C PRO A 69 -0.02 3.22 -13.71
N SER A 70 -0.20 1.94 -13.39
CA SER A 70 0.55 0.84 -14.02
C SER A 70 0.04 0.60 -15.45
N MET A 71 0.96 0.26 -16.35
CA MET A 71 0.64 -0.20 -17.72
C MET A 71 0.89 -1.71 -17.90
N GLY A 72 1.40 -2.38 -16.86
CA GLY A 72 1.70 -3.81 -16.89
C GLY A 72 0.46 -4.69 -16.88
N THR A 73 0.64 -5.94 -17.30
CA THR A 73 -0.36 -7.00 -17.16
C THR A 73 0.31 -8.28 -16.65
N LEU A 74 -0.41 -9.08 -15.87
CA LEU A 74 0.08 -10.38 -15.42
C LEU A 74 -0.13 -11.41 -16.53
N ARG A 75 0.94 -12.15 -16.84
CA ARG A 75 0.89 -13.25 -17.81
C ARG A 75 0.97 -14.60 -17.07
N PRO A 76 -0.03 -15.48 -17.23
CA PRO A 76 0.04 -16.85 -16.73
C PRO A 76 1.26 -17.60 -17.25
N CYS A 77 1.95 -18.34 -16.37
CA CYS A 77 3.08 -19.19 -16.72
C CYS A 77 2.82 -20.61 -16.21
N HIS A 78 2.16 -21.44 -17.01
CA HIS A 78 1.80 -22.80 -16.64
C HIS A 78 3.03 -23.70 -16.46
N GLU A 79 4.06 -23.53 -17.28
CA GLU A 79 5.26 -24.38 -17.29
C GLU A 79 6.04 -24.34 -15.96
N LYS A 80 6.07 -23.18 -15.30
CA LYS A 80 6.74 -22.99 -14.00
C LYS A 80 5.79 -23.13 -12.81
N SER A 81 4.50 -23.30 -13.06
CA SER A 81 3.50 -23.41 -12.01
C SER A 81 3.41 -24.84 -11.49
N LYS A 82 3.22 -24.98 -10.19
CA LYS A 82 2.91 -26.24 -9.54
C LYS A 82 1.43 -26.26 -9.22
N ASN A 83 0.77 -27.41 -9.45
CA ASN A 83 -0.62 -27.63 -9.06
C ASN A 83 -1.61 -26.56 -9.58
N TRP A 84 -1.45 -26.13 -10.83
CA TRP A 84 -2.17 -25.01 -11.45
C TRP A 84 -3.68 -24.97 -11.16
N ASP A 85 -4.38 -26.11 -11.31
CA ASP A 85 -5.84 -26.18 -11.16
C ASP A 85 -6.33 -26.26 -9.70
N SER A 86 -5.43 -26.43 -8.73
CA SER A 86 -5.80 -26.75 -7.33
C SER A 86 -5.14 -25.87 -6.27
N THR A 87 -4.12 -25.10 -6.64
CA THR A 87 -3.43 -24.22 -5.69
C THR A 87 -4.18 -22.90 -5.50
N GLU A 88 -4.28 -22.45 -4.25
CA GLU A 88 -4.78 -21.12 -3.89
C GLU A 88 -3.63 -20.10 -3.72
N ASN A 89 -2.38 -20.54 -3.93
CA ASN A 89 -1.19 -19.71 -3.75
C ASN A 89 -0.79 -19.06 -5.08
N LEU A 90 -0.37 -17.79 -5.00
CA LEU A 90 0.11 -17.04 -6.15
C LEU A 90 1.57 -16.64 -5.96
N TYR A 91 2.41 -17.00 -6.94
CA TYR A 91 3.77 -16.51 -7.07
C TYR A 91 3.85 -15.57 -8.27
N ILE A 92 4.37 -14.36 -8.06
CA ILE A 92 4.53 -13.33 -9.09
C ILE A 92 5.99 -12.91 -9.15
N GLU A 93 6.56 -12.94 -10.35
CA GLU A 93 7.92 -12.47 -10.62
C GLU A 93 7.85 -11.09 -11.31
N GLY A 94 8.55 -10.10 -10.77
CA GLY A 94 8.57 -8.74 -11.32
C GLY A 94 9.02 -7.68 -10.32
N ASP A 95 8.94 -6.41 -10.73
CA ASP A 95 9.15 -5.27 -9.82
C ASP A 95 7.98 -5.17 -8.84
N ASN A 96 8.28 -5.13 -7.53
CA ASN A 96 7.27 -5.16 -6.48
C ASN A 96 6.28 -3.99 -6.57
N LEU A 97 6.74 -2.79 -6.96
CA LEU A 97 5.85 -1.64 -7.03
C LEU A 97 4.84 -1.79 -8.17
N GLU A 98 5.28 -2.27 -9.34
CA GLU A 98 4.39 -2.50 -10.48
C GLU A 98 3.40 -3.65 -10.19
N VAL A 99 3.88 -4.74 -9.59
CA VAL A 99 3.03 -5.87 -9.18
C VAL A 99 1.96 -5.43 -8.19
N LEU A 100 2.32 -4.66 -7.16
CA LEU A 100 1.36 -4.17 -6.17
C LEU A 100 0.32 -3.23 -6.79
N LYS A 101 0.69 -2.40 -7.77
CA LYS A 101 -0.26 -1.56 -8.52
C LYS A 101 -1.28 -2.39 -9.29
N ILE A 102 -0.85 -3.49 -9.92
CA ILE A 102 -1.77 -4.39 -10.65
C ILE A 102 -2.71 -5.09 -9.67
N LEU A 103 -2.19 -5.61 -8.56
CA LEU A 103 -2.99 -6.31 -7.54
C LEU A 103 -3.95 -5.39 -6.79
N GLN A 104 -3.69 -4.08 -6.77
CA GLN A 104 -4.48 -3.09 -6.04
C GLN A 104 -5.98 -3.19 -6.36
N ARG A 105 -6.36 -3.43 -7.62
CA ARG A 105 -7.78 -3.48 -8.02
C ARG A 105 -8.51 -4.72 -7.48
N SER A 106 -7.88 -5.88 -7.55
CA SER A 106 -8.53 -7.15 -7.20
C SER A 106 -8.45 -7.47 -5.70
N TYR A 107 -7.39 -7.02 -5.03
CA TYR A 107 -7.11 -7.35 -3.63
C TYR A 107 -7.22 -6.15 -2.68
N HIS A 108 -7.88 -5.06 -3.12
CA HIS A 108 -8.10 -3.89 -2.27
C HIS A 108 -8.80 -4.30 -0.96
N ARG A 109 -8.18 -3.98 0.18
CA ARG A 109 -8.69 -4.32 1.53
C ARG A 109 -8.95 -5.82 1.77
N ALA A 110 -8.40 -6.72 0.96
CA ALA A 110 -8.54 -8.18 1.11
C ALA A 110 -7.36 -8.84 1.85
N ILE A 111 -6.23 -8.14 2.00
CA ILE A 111 -5.00 -8.69 2.58
C ILE A 111 -5.03 -8.58 4.11
N LYS A 112 -4.94 -9.73 4.80
CA LYS A 112 -4.95 -9.81 6.28
C LYS A 112 -3.60 -9.49 6.93
N MET A 113 -2.50 -9.87 6.30
CA MET A 113 -1.15 -9.73 6.83
C MET A 113 -0.18 -9.50 5.68
N ILE A 114 0.78 -8.61 5.87
CA ILE A 114 1.88 -8.35 4.94
C ILE A 114 3.19 -8.65 5.67
N TYR A 115 4.04 -9.47 5.06
CA TYR A 115 5.40 -9.73 5.52
C TYR A 115 6.38 -9.29 4.42
N ILE A 116 7.34 -8.44 4.78
CA ILE A 116 8.33 -7.89 3.85
C ILE A 116 9.72 -8.22 4.39
N VAL A 117 10.53 -8.88 3.57
CA VAL A 117 11.95 -9.11 3.86
C VAL A 117 12.77 -8.01 3.18
N ILE A 118 13.50 -7.22 3.97
CA ILE A 118 14.42 -6.23 3.44
C ILE A 118 15.83 -6.82 3.55
N TRP A 119 16.43 -7.10 2.39
CA TRP A 119 17.83 -7.50 2.33
C TRP A 119 18.70 -6.25 2.34
N SER A 120 19.48 -6.08 3.41
CA SER A 120 20.57 -5.11 3.40
C SER A 120 21.66 -5.61 2.44
N GLN A 121 22.28 -4.70 1.68
CA GLN A 121 23.41 -5.01 0.79
C GLN A 121 24.59 -5.68 1.52
N LEU A 122 24.70 -5.50 2.84
CA LEU A 122 25.69 -6.19 3.68
C LEU A 122 25.47 -7.71 3.75
N THR A 123 24.23 -8.16 3.58
CA THR A 123 23.82 -9.58 3.69
C THR A 123 24.12 -10.38 2.42
N GLN A 124 24.14 -9.73 1.25
CA GLN A 124 24.39 -10.40 -0.04
C GLN A 124 25.86 -10.80 -0.26
N ARG A 125 26.79 -10.29 0.56
CA ARG A 125 28.23 -10.50 0.36
C ARG A 125 28.75 -11.84 0.90
N GLN A 126 27.96 -12.55 1.71
CA GLN A 126 28.43 -13.73 2.48
C GLN A 126 27.83 -15.08 2.01
N SER A 127 26.75 -15.08 1.24
CA SER A 127 26.16 -16.31 0.69
C SER A 127 25.50 -15.99 -0.65
N GLY A 128 25.61 -16.90 -1.62
CA GLY A 128 24.78 -16.86 -2.83
C GLY A 128 23.29 -16.72 -2.49
N SER A 129 22.48 -16.38 -3.50
CA SER A 129 21.06 -15.94 -3.39
C SER A 129 20.34 -16.50 -2.14
N PRO A 130 20.24 -15.71 -1.05
CA PRO A 130 19.57 -16.12 0.18
C PRO A 130 18.10 -16.51 -0.03
N PHE A 131 17.51 -16.01 -1.12
CA PHE A 131 16.15 -16.28 -1.53
C PHE A 131 15.94 -17.71 -2.05
N GLU A 132 16.87 -18.27 -2.82
CA GLU A 132 16.78 -19.67 -3.27
C GLU A 132 16.90 -20.65 -2.09
N ALA A 133 17.78 -20.33 -1.13
CA ALA A 133 17.90 -21.10 0.11
C ALA A 133 16.61 -21.06 0.95
N TRP A 134 15.96 -19.89 1.05
CA TRP A 134 14.69 -19.76 1.75
C TRP A 134 13.52 -20.47 1.04
N MET A 135 13.47 -20.41 -0.29
CA MET A 135 12.49 -21.15 -1.09
C MET A 135 12.69 -22.67 -1.03
N ALA A 136 13.91 -23.15 -0.83
CA ALA A 136 14.17 -24.59 -0.64
C ALA A 136 13.62 -25.13 0.70
N HIS A 137 13.59 -24.30 1.74
CA HIS A 137 13.09 -24.69 3.06
C HIS A 137 11.61 -24.38 3.28
N THR A 138 11.04 -23.46 2.50
CA THR A 138 9.63 -23.11 2.57
C THR A 138 8.94 -23.81 1.41
N LYS A 139 8.22 -24.91 1.69
CA LYS A 139 7.36 -25.57 0.69
C LYS A 139 6.28 -24.58 0.24
N ILE A 140 6.58 -23.77 -0.76
CA ILE A 140 5.57 -23.05 -1.53
C ILE A 140 5.06 -24.09 -2.54
N ALA A 141 3.88 -24.64 -2.21
CA ALA A 141 3.08 -25.48 -3.09
C ALA A 141 2.19 -24.63 -3.99
#